data_AF-A0A151REN8-F1
#
_entry.id   AF-A0A151REN8-F1
#
_cell.length_a   1.000
_cell.length_b   1.000
_cell.length_c   1.000
_cell.angle_alpha   90.00
_cell.angle_beta   90.00
_cell.angle_gamma   90.00
#
_symmetry.space_group_name_H-M   'P 1'
#
loop_
_entity.id
_entity.type
_entity.pdbx_description
1 polymer ?
#
loop_
_entity_poly.entity_id
_entity_poly.type
_entity_poly.pdbx_seq_one_letter_code
_entity_poly.pdbx_strand_id
1 'polypeptide(L)' 'MIGINYHWQNIFLGFAFLADEKVYSFVWLFETFSKAMRGHKPVMVIIDQDLAMKIVIEKVFNGLS' A
#
# COMPACT_ATOMS: atom_id res chain seq x y z
N MET A 1 -0.80 -4.36 -7.20
CA MET A 1 -1.44 -4.62 -5.91
C MET A 1 -2.57 -5.62 -6.08
N ILE A 2 -2.50 -6.70 -5.31
CA ILE A 2 -3.56 -7.70 -5.20
C ILE A 2 -4.15 -7.58 -3.80
N GLY A 3 -5.47 -7.57 -3.69
CA GLY A 3 -6.20 -7.69 -2.43
C GLY A 3 -6.75 -9.09 -2.25
N ILE A 4 -7.00 -9.47 -1.01
CA ILE A 4 -7.71 -10.70 -0.66
C ILE A 4 -8.97 -10.30 0.10
N ASN A 5 -10.13 -10.77 -0.36
CA ASN A 5 -11.40 -10.54 0.33
C ASN A 5 -11.67 -11.59 1.42
N TYR A 6 -12.77 -11.43 2.17
CA TYR A 6 -13.19 -12.38 3.20
C TYR A 6 -13.50 -13.80 2.68
N HIS A 7 -13.63 -13.97 1.36
CA HIS A 7 -13.82 -15.27 0.71
C HIS A 7 -12.51 -15.86 0.16
N TRP A 8 -11.35 -15.32 0.55
CA TRP A 8 -10.02 -15.76 0.09
C TRP A 8 -9.80 -15.64 -1.41
N GLN A 9 -10.54 -14.75 -2.07
CA GLN A 9 -10.40 -14.52 -3.50
C GLN A 9 -9.42 -13.38 -3.76
N ASN A 10 -8.55 -13.58 -4.74
CA ASN A 10 -7.65 -12.55 -5.23
C ASN A 10 -8.42 -11.52 -6.05
N ILE A 11 -8.24 -10.24 -5.72
CA ILE A 11 -8.84 -9.11 -6.43
C ILE A 11 -7.71 -8.23 -6.94
N PHE A 12 -7.71 -7.93 -8.23
CA PHE A 12 -6.78 -6.95 -8.80
C PHE A 12 -7.20 -5.55 -8.38
N LEU A 13 -6.37 -4.89 -7.57
CA LEU A 13 -6.66 -3.54 -7.08
C LEU A 13 -6.00 -2.44 -7.92
N GLY A 14 -5.00 -2.79 -8.73
CA GLY A 14 -4.30 -1.86 -9.61
C GLY A 14 -2.80 -2.08 -9.66
N PHE A 15 -2.10 -1.25 -10.44
CA PHE A 15 -0.66 -1.24 -10.59
C PHE A 15 -0.16 0.19 -10.79
N ALA A 16 1.12 0.43 -10.57
CA ALA A 16 1.76 1.71 -10.78
C ALA A 16 3.17 1.50 -11.33
N PHE A 17 3.60 2.42 -12.19
CA PHE A 17 4.99 2.51 -12.61
C PHE A 17 5.70 3.47 -11.67
N LEU A 18 6.77 3.00 -11.03
CA LEU A 18 7.62 3.82 -10.17
C LEU A 18 8.87 4.18 -10.94
N ALA A 19 9.19 5.48 -11.00
CA ALA A 19 10.40 5.96 -11.67
C ALA A 19 11.68 5.51 -10.94
N ASP A 20 11.59 5.40 -9.61
CA ASP A 20 12.59 4.76 -8.75
C ASP A 20 11.91 4.06 -7.56
N GLU A 21 12.58 3.07 -6.98
CA GLU A 21 12.10 2.34 -5.79
C GLU A 21 12.54 3.04 -4.50
N LYS A 22 12.28 4.35 -4.39
CA LYS A 22 12.60 5.13 -3.19
C LYS A 22 11.38 5.32 -2.30
N VAL A 23 11.64 5.66 -1.03
CA VAL A 23 10.63 5.97 0.00
C VAL A 23 9.56 6.92 -0.53
N TYR A 24 9.95 8.03 -1.17
CA TYR A 24 8.99 9.02 -1.68
C TYR A 24 8.05 8.43 -2.74
N SER A 25 8.57 7.63 -3.65
CA SER A 25 7.80 6.95 -4.70
C SER A 25 6.78 5.99 -4.10
N PHE A 26 7.15 5.26 -3.05
CA PHE A 26 6.23 4.40 -2.31
C PHE A 26 5.19 5.20 -1.50
N VAL A 27 5.57 6.31 -0.87
CA VAL A 27 4.61 7.19 -0.16
C VAL A 27 3.52 7.64 -1.12
N TRP A 28 3.92 8.17 -2.28
CA TRP A 28 2.97 8.61 -3.30
C TRP A 28 2.05 7.47 -3.75
N LEU A 29 2.59 6.28 -3.99
CA LEU A 29 1.82 5.10 -4.38
C LEU A 29 0.75 4.74 -3.33
N PHE A 30 1.16 4.58 -2.07
CA PHE A 30 0.24 4.13 -1.02
C PHE A 30 -0.77 5.21 -0.60
N GLU A 31 -0.40 6.49 -0.63
CA GLU A 31 -1.35 7.60 -0.43
C GLU A 31 -2.38 7.65 -1.56
N THR A 32 -1.94 7.49 -2.81
CA THR A 32 -2.84 7.45 -3.98
C THR A 32 -3.81 6.28 -3.86
N PHE A 33 -3.29 5.11 -3.48
CA PHE A 33 -4.12 3.95 -3.21
C PHE A 33 -5.12 4.20 -2.07
N SER A 34 -4.68 4.75 -0.94
CA SER A 34 -5.54 5.07 0.21
C SER A 34 -6.68 6.03 -0.18
N LYS A 35 -6.38 7.06 -0.98
CA LYS A 35 -7.37 7.98 -1.54
C LYS A 35 -8.38 7.27 -2.43
N ALA A 36 -7.91 6.38 -3.32
CA ALA A 36 -8.78 5.59 -4.20
C ALA A 36 -9.73 4.67 -3.40
N MET A 37 -9.25 4.13 -2.27
CA MET A 37 -10.04 3.32 -1.33
C MET A 37 -10.92 4.15 -0.38
N ARG A 38 -11.02 5.47 -0.59
CA ARG A 38 -11.79 6.41 0.26
C ARG A 38 -11.39 6.32 1.74
N GLY A 39 -10.10 6.13 2.02
CA GLY A 39 -9.57 6.02 3.37
C GLY A 39 -9.85 4.68 4.07
N HIS A 40 -10.48 3.71 3.40
CA HIS A 40 -10.60 2.35 3.94
C HIS A 40 -9.22 1.70 3.95
N LYS A 41 -8.76 1.33 5.14
CA LYS A 41 -7.44 0.75 5.36
C LYS A 41 -7.49 -0.77 5.23
N PRO A 42 -6.46 -1.40 4.65
CA PRO A 42 -6.36 -2.85 4.64
C PRO A 42 -6.18 -3.40 6.06
N VAL A 43 -6.74 -4.58 6.32
CA VAL A 43 -6.57 -5.29 7.61
C VAL A 43 -5.15 -5.81 7.77
N MET A 44 -4.53 -6.22 6.67
CA MET A 44 -3.17 -6.76 6.63
C MET A 44 -2.53 -6.34 5.31
N VAL A 45 -1.26 -5.94 5.38
CA VAL A 45 -0.43 -5.67 4.21
C VAL A 45 0.74 -6.65 4.22
N ILE A 46 0.90 -7.40 3.14
CA ILE A 46 2.06 -8.26 2.91
C ILE A 46 2.94 -7.53 1.90
N ILE A 47 4.11 -7.11 2.36
CA ILE A 47 5.17 -6.52 1.55
C ILE A 47 6.37 -7.45 1.59
N ASP A 48 7.30 -7.27 0.66
CA ASP A 48 8.63 -7.88 0.78
C ASP A 48 9.36 -7.33 2.01
N GLN A 49 10.52 -7.88 2.36
CA GLN A 49 11.36 -7.47 3.51
C GLN A 49 12.04 -6.11 3.29
N ASP A 50 11.41 -5.19 2.56
CA ASP A 50 11.91 -3.86 2.28
C ASP A 50 11.60 -2.89 3.43
N LEU A 51 12.66 -2.31 4.00
CA LEU A 51 12.55 -1.39 5.13
C LEU A 51 11.83 -0.09 4.76
N ALA A 52 12.01 0.40 3.53
CA ALA A 52 11.34 1.62 3.06
C ALA A 52 9.83 1.40 2.98
N MET A 53 9.38 0.28 2.42
CA MET A 53 7.97 -0.10 2.39
C MET A 53 7.38 -0.20 3.80
N LYS A 54 8.08 -0.83 4.75
CA LYS A 54 7.60 -0.91 6.14
C LYS A 54 7.34 0.47 6.75
N ILE A 55 8.30 1.39 6.61
CA ILE A 55 8.15 2.78 7.11
C ILE A 55 6.95 3.47 6.44
N VAL A 56 6.77 3.28 5.14
CA VAL A 56 5.69 3.92 4.39
C VAL A 56 4.31 3.36 4.77
N ILE A 57 4.18 2.04 4.96
CA ILE A 57 2.93 1.41 5.41
C ILE A 57 2.52 1.94 6.77
N GLU A 58 3.45 2.04 7.72
CA GLU A 58 3.21 2.63 9.04
C GLU A 58 2.73 4.09 8.93
N LYS A 59 3.41 4.89 8.11
CA LYS A 59 3.06 6.29 7.88
C LYS A 59 1.66 6.47 7.26
N VAL A 60 1.37 5.75 6.19
CA VAL A 60 0.15 5.97 5.38
C VAL A 60 -1.08 5.30 6.00
N PHE A 61 -0.94 4.09 6.52
CA PHE A 61 -2.08 3.32 7.01
C PHE A 61 -2.22 3.36 8.53
N ASN A 62 -1.14 3.50 9.31
CA ASN A 62 -1.24 3.50 10.77
C ASN A 62 -1.23 4.92 11.38
N GLY A 63 -0.97 5.96 10.57
CA GLY A 63 -1.07 7.35 11.00
C GLY A 63 0.03 7.79 11.96
N LEU A 64 1.15 7.05 11.99
CA LEU A 64 2.37 7.48 12.68
C LEU A 64 3.03 8.58 11.82
N SER A 65 2.84 9.84 12.24
CA SER A 65 3.49 11.02 11.66
C SER A 65 4.86 11.29 12.28
#